data_AF-A0AA86NN94-F1
#
_entry.id   AF-A0AA86NN94-F1
#
_cell.length_a   1.000
_cell.length_b   1.000
_cell.length_c   1.000
_cell.angle_alpha   90.00
_cell.angle_beta   90.00
_cell.angle_gamma   90.00
#
_symmetry.space_group_name_H-M   'P 1'
#
loop_
_entity.id
_entity.type
_entity.pdbx_description
1 polymer ?
#
loop_
_entity_poly.entity_id
_entity_poly.type
_entity_poly.pdbx_seq_one_letter_code
_entity_poly.pdbx_strand_id
1 'polypeptide(L)'
;MNPRYSTNDATLHIKYKSSSKIQVLINDKILESKKVISDKTVYEEFSNLSYETVTIKIGAQCTTLKLTSFITAYDLDTKRMFTFDFGDPFAIIYVNNLITGPVKTLQAGQVLYNPFMPPLTFSAEADLFFIPLEPGFAPVFTVGKKQFEHSSPVDRTTQDFNYGDFCYQFMEWTKKIDFDTETTHSIQSLDIQNQLKIGHRGCGGNYSYIELAKKYFKLDYNPKNHIAENTIFAFNEAYKRIDGVELDIILTRDMVPVINHDFGVDHDLGKLAINSLTAEQFQKIQIQRTHQIGEHQTSLVEKIVENEPVRTPWNENLYHIVGDKYRPTFAQVLNETNESLMINVEIKYNAACSESVGQRYFSRVQVIERTLKCIQDNKQHPIYFSTFDPVCALILKYAQNKYPVFHLNCGMGIAGSHECVDMTQKICVHVQNGIDFAKRFGLQGIVTSLHVVFKMIELVKYAVAQGLEVFSWGTLPCAHDWIQIQTKIGMKGIIYDMVTMFDQK
;
A
#
# COMPACT_ATOMS: atom_id res chain seq x y z
N MET A 1 1.35 -25.59 -7.48
CA MET A 1 2.42 -25.12 -6.58
C MET A 1 1.80 -24.86 -5.21
N ASN A 2 2.54 -25.18 -4.16
CA ASN A 2 2.22 -25.03 -2.72
C ASN A 2 1.70 -23.64 -2.32
N PRO A 3 1.00 -23.53 -1.18
CA PRO A 3 0.47 -22.26 -0.68
C PRO A 3 1.61 -21.24 -0.52
N ARG A 4 1.50 -20.09 -1.20
CA ARG A 4 2.50 -19.02 -1.26
C ARG A 4 2.51 -18.11 -0.01
N TYR A 5 2.03 -18.60 1.12
CA TYR A 5 1.77 -17.78 2.30
C TYR A 5 2.23 -18.49 3.58
N SER A 6 2.99 -17.79 4.43
CA SER A 6 3.48 -18.33 5.72
C SER A 6 2.60 -17.90 6.90
N THR A 7 2.67 -18.63 8.04
CA THR A 7 1.66 -18.56 9.10
C THR A 7 2.10 -17.95 10.44
N ASN A 8 3.29 -17.35 10.57
CA ASN A 8 3.91 -17.13 11.88
C ASN A 8 4.46 -15.71 12.12
N ASP A 9 3.64 -14.73 12.55
CA ASP A 9 4.13 -13.36 12.79
C ASP A 9 3.45 -12.59 13.97
N ALA A 10 2.64 -13.23 14.82
CA ALA A 10 1.97 -12.52 15.91
C ALA A 10 2.93 -12.24 17.10
N THR A 11 2.89 -11.01 17.62
CA THR A 11 3.58 -10.60 18.87
C THR A 11 2.57 -10.01 19.85
N LEU A 12 2.58 -10.49 21.10
CA LEU A 12 1.73 -10.01 22.19
C LEU A 12 2.58 -9.26 23.21
N HIS A 13 2.25 -7.99 23.46
CA HIS A 13 2.86 -7.18 24.52
C HIS A 13 1.91 -7.06 25.71
N ILE A 14 2.35 -7.46 26.91
CA ILE A 14 1.56 -7.34 28.13
C ILE A 14 2.25 -6.37 29.08
N LYS A 15 1.63 -5.21 29.29
CA LYS A 15 2.09 -4.17 30.23
C LYS A 15 1.39 -4.31 31.57
N TYR A 16 2.15 -4.39 32.66
CA TYR A 16 1.58 -4.56 34.01
C TYR A 16 2.41 -3.82 35.06
N LYS A 17 1.75 -3.27 36.10
CA LYS A 17 2.40 -2.60 37.26
C LYS A 17 2.64 -3.53 38.45
N SER A 18 2.24 -4.80 38.37
CA SER A 18 2.18 -5.70 39.53
C SER A 18 3.43 -6.56 39.72
N SER A 19 3.74 -6.94 40.97
CA SER A 19 4.69 -8.02 41.31
C SER A 19 4.15 -9.43 41.02
N SER A 20 2.91 -9.54 40.53
CA SER A 20 2.27 -10.81 40.17
C SER A 20 2.90 -11.44 38.93
N LYS A 21 3.19 -12.75 39.00
CA LYS A 21 3.69 -13.53 37.86
C LYS A 21 2.57 -13.73 36.82
N ILE A 22 2.75 -13.23 35.61
CA ILE A 22 1.83 -13.44 34.48
C ILE A 22 2.21 -14.75 33.80
N GLN A 23 1.21 -15.54 33.41
CA GLN A 23 1.39 -16.71 32.57
C GLN A 23 0.54 -16.57 31.33
N VAL A 24 1.18 -16.68 30.17
CA VAL A 24 0.51 -16.72 28.88
C VAL A 24 0.64 -18.15 28.35
N LEU A 25 -0.47 -18.73 27.92
CA LEU A 25 -0.52 -20.11 27.46
C LEU A 25 -1.04 -20.19 26.02
N ILE A 26 -0.43 -21.03 25.20
CA ILE A 26 -0.97 -21.48 23.91
C ILE A 26 -1.13 -23.00 23.98
N ASN A 27 -2.31 -23.52 23.68
CA ASN A 27 -2.61 -24.96 23.76
C ASN A 27 -2.15 -25.57 25.09
N ASP A 28 -2.45 -24.89 26.20
CA ASP A 28 -2.07 -25.23 27.58
C ASP A 28 -0.55 -25.26 27.89
N LYS A 29 0.31 -24.81 26.97
CA LYS A 29 1.75 -24.64 27.21
C LYS A 29 2.06 -23.21 27.61
N ILE A 30 2.77 -23.04 28.72
CA ILE A 30 3.25 -21.73 29.18
C ILE A 30 4.33 -21.22 28.21
N LEU A 31 4.16 -19.99 27.73
CA LEU A 31 5.12 -19.30 26.89
C LEU A 31 6.17 -18.56 27.74
N GLU A 32 7.38 -18.48 27.22
CA GLU A 32 8.43 -17.64 27.78
C GLU A 32 8.27 -16.19 27.28
N SER A 33 8.32 -15.23 28.21
CA SER A 33 8.35 -13.81 27.89
C SER A 33 9.75 -13.24 27.92
N LYS A 34 9.99 -12.25 27.06
CA LYS A 34 11.10 -11.32 27.19
C LYS A 34 10.67 -10.13 28.05
N LYS A 35 11.37 -9.87 29.14
CA LYS A 35 11.16 -8.63 29.91
C LYS A 35 11.75 -7.45 29.16
N VAL A 36 10.95 -6.40 29.03
CA VAL A 36 11.36 -5.14 28.40
C VAL A 36 11.04 -3.98 29.35
N ILE A 37 11.96 -3.02 29.41
CA ILE A 37 11.87 -1.86 30.29
C ILE A 37 11.86 -0.60 29.43
N SER A 38 10.76 0.15 29.46
CA SER A 38 10.65 1.47 28.83
C SER A 38 9.99 2.43 29.81
N ASP A 39 10.55 3.64 29.96
CA ASP A 39 10.00 4.73 30.78
C ASP A 39 9.61 4.31 32.20
N LYS A 40 10.52 3.61 32.90
CA LYS A 40 10.32 3.07 34.26
C LYS A 40 9.16 2.07 34.39
N THR A 41 8.61 1.58 33.28
CA THR A 41 7.56 0.56 33.25
C THR A 41 8.12 -0.76 32.74
N VAL A 42 7.78 -1.85 33.43
CA VAL A 42 8.15 -3.21 33.04
C VAL A 42 6.99 -3.81 32.23
N TYR A 43 7.31 -4.45 31.12
CA TYR A 43 6.36 -5.25 30.36
C TYR A 43 6.98 -6.57 29.92
N GLU A 44 6.12 -7.54 29.61
CA GLU A 44 6.50 -8.84 29.08
C GLU A 44 6.08 -8.93 27.61
N GLU A 45 7.01 -9.31 26.75
CA GLU A 45 6.84 -9.48 25.32
C GLU A 45 6.87 -10.97 24.98
N PHE A 46 5.84 -11.43 24.25
CA PHE A 46 5.72 -12.80 23.76
C PHE A 46 5.68 -12.74 22.22
N SER A 47 6.72 -13.26 21.57
CA SER A 47 6.87 -13.21 20.11
C SER A 47 6.71 -14.59 19.46
N ASN A 48 6.58 -14.62 18.13
CA ASN A 48 6.48 -15.85 17.33
C ASN A 48 5.26 -16.71 17.69
N LEU A 49 4.14 -16.06 18.02
CA LEU A 49 2.91 -16.77 18.40
C LEU A 49 2.19 -17.30 17.16
N SER A 50 1.68 -18.54 17.25
CA SER A 50 0.69 -19.05 16.31
C SER A 50 -0.61 -18.24 16.48
N TYR A 51 -1.32 -17.99 15.37
CA TYR A 51 -2.65 -17.35 15.39
C TYR A 51 -3.69 -18.34 15.95
N GLU A 52 -3.62 -18.55 17.25
CA GLU A 52 -4.43 -19.50 18.03
C GLU A 52 -5.03 -18.83 19.26
N THR A 53 -5.86 -19.56 19.98
CA THR A 53 -6.39 -19.13 21.26
C THR A 53 -5.29 -19.13 22.34
N VAL A 54 -4.97 -17.95 22.84
CA VAL A 54 -4.06 -17.70 23.96
C VAL A 54 -4.85 -17.51 25.24
N THR A 55 -4.47 -18.22 26.30
CA THR A 55 -5.02 -18.01 27.63
C THR A 55 -4.05 -17.18 28.47
N ILE A 56 -4.51 -16.05 29.00
CA ILE A 56 -3.75 -15.22 29.93
C ILE A 56 -4.26 -15.50 31.35
N LYS A 57 -3.34 -15.92 32.22
CA LYS A 57 -3.59 -16.14 33.66
C LYS A 57 -2.84 -15.11 34.50
N ILE A 58 -3.57 -14.45 35.39
CA ILE A 58 -3.05 -13.49 36.38
C ILE A 58 -3.60 -13.89 37.75
N GLY A 59 -2.79 -14.59 38.54
CA GLY A 59 -3.24 -15.17 39.81
C GLY A 59 -4.35 -16.20 39.58
N ALA A 60 -5.51 -16.01 40.22
CA ALA A 60 -6.69 -16.88 40.05
C ALA A 60 -7.58 -16.49 38.85
N GLN A 61 -7.31 -15.34 38.20
CA GLN A 61 -8.08 -14.87 37.07
C GLN A 61 -7.53 -15.44 35.77
N CYS A 62 -8.44 -15.85 34.89
CA CYS A 62 -8.14 -16.44 33.61
C CYS A 62 -8.98 -15.74 32.55
N THR A 63 -8.36 -15.32 31.46
CA THR A 63 -9.07 -14.88 30.25
C THR A 63 -8.48 -15.58 29.04
N THR A 64 -9.30 -15.70 28.01
CA THR A 64 -8.94 -16.40 26.78
C THR A 64 -9.09 -15.42 25.63
N LEU A 65 -8.00 -15.18 24.92
CA LEU A 65 -7.90 -14.33 23.74
C LEU A 65 -7.72 -15.24 22.53
N LYS A 66 -8.59 -15.14 21.54
CA LYS A 66 -8.25 -15.69 20.22
C LYS A 66 -7.19 -14.74 19.64
N LEU A 67 -5.99 -15.18 19.26
CA LEU A 67 -5.07 -14.31 18.49
C LEU A 67 -5.53 -14.27 17.05
N THR A 68 -6.63 -13.55 16.87
CA THR A 68 -7.10 -12.97 15.63
C THR A 68 -5.95 -12.44 14.78
N SER A 69 -5.26 -11.41 15.31
CA SER A 69 -5.57 -10.04 14.81
C SER A 69 -5.56 -8.90 15.86
N PHE A 70 -5.36 -9.17 17.16
CA PHE A 70 -5.71 -8.18 18.20
C PHE A 70 -4.61 -7.21 18.65
N ILE A 71 -5.00 -5.96 18.95
CA ILE A 71 -4.27 -5.05 19.84
C ILE A 71 -4.91 -5.13 21.22
N THR A 72 -4.17 -5.64 22.21
CA THR A 72 -4.64 -5.70 23.60
C THR A 72 -3.97 -4.62 24.45
N ALA A 73 -4.76 -3.72 25.04
CA ALA A 73 -4.29 -2.71 25.98
C ALA A 73 -4.82 -3.02 27.38
N TYR A 74 -3.95 -2.99 28.40
CA TYR A 74 -4.36 -3.12 29.80
C TYR A 74 -4.27 -1.76 30.48
N ASP A 75 -5.42 -1.25 30.91
CA ASP A 75 -5.49 -0.02 31.71
C ASP A 75 -5.15 -0.35 33.17
N LEU A 76 -4.09 0.28 33.64
CA LEU A 76 -3.51 0.05 34.95
C LEU A 76 -4.31 0.69 36.09
N ASP A 77 -5.12 1.70 35.79
CA ASP A 77 -5.89 2.45 36.78
C ASP A 77 -7.28 1.85 36.93
N THR A 78 -7.93 1.46 35.82
CA THR A 78 -9.23 0.75 35.88
C THR A 78 -9.11 -0.76 36.02
N LYS A 79 -7.90 -1.32 35.85
CA LYS A 79 -7.61 -2.76 35.83
C LYS A 79 -8.37 -3.53 34.76
N ARG A 80 -8.77 -2.86 33.67
CA ARG A 80 -9.52 -3.45 32.55
C ARG A 80 -8.60 -3.79 31.39
N MET A 81 -8.96 -4.86 30.68
CA MET A 81 -8.29 -5.30 29.46
C MET A 81 -9.19 -4.93 28.28
N PHE A 82 -8.64 -4.18 27.34
CA PHE A 82 -9.26 -3.82 26.07
C PHE A 82 -8.62 -4.63 24.98
N THR A 83 -9.41 -5.22 24.11
CA THR A 83 -8.93 -6.05 23.01
C THR A 83 -9.62 -5.55 21.75
N PHE A 84 -8.86 -5.02 20.80
CA PHE A 84 -9.35 -4.52 19.52
C PHE A 84 -9.01 -5.53 18.42
N ASP A 85 -9.98 -5.98 17.64
CA ASP A 85 -9.82 -6.85 16.46
C ASP A 85 -9.45 -6.00 15.22
N PHE A 86 -8.65 -6.53 14.28
CA PHE A 86 -8.62 -5.99 12.91
C PHE A 86 -10.05 -5.97 12.36
N GLY A 87 -10.44 -4.80 11.85
CA GLY A 87 -11.80 -4.51 11.40
C GLY A 87 -12.71 -3.85 12.46
N ASP A 88 -12.27 -3.72 13.71
CA ASP A 88 -12.94 -2.80 14.66
C ASP A 88 -12.82 -1.35 14.18
N PRO A 89 -13.79 -0.48 14.53
CA PRO A 89 -13.70 0.91 14.15
C PRO A 89 -12.42 1.57 14.64
N PHE A 90 -11.71 2.21 13.73
CA PHE A 90 -10.51 2.96 14.03
C PHE A 90 -10.57 4.34 13.38
N ALA A 91 -9.81 5.25 13.97
CA ALA A 91 -9.48 6.55 13.42
C ALA A 91 -8.00 6.63 13.15
N ILE A 92 -7.66 7.18 11.99
CA ILE A 92 -6.33 7.71 11.77
C ILE A 92 -6.42 9.22 12.00
N ILE A 93 -5.64 9.68 12.97
CA ILE A 93 -5.48 11.10 13.25
C ILE A 93 -4.13 11.51 12.71
N TYR A 94 -4.19 12.31 11.65
CA TYR A 94 -3.03 13.03 11.16
C TYR A 94 -3.08 14.45 11.70
N VAL A 95 -2.00 14.94 12.29
CA VAL A 95 -1.87 16.33 12.74
C VAL A 95 -0.85 17.03 11.86
N ASN A 96 -1.26 18.12 11.23
CA ASN A 96 -0.37 19.00 10.48
C ASN A 96 -0.57 20.45 10.89
N ASN A 97 0.52 21.21 10.87
CA ASN A 97 0.43 22.66 10.89
C ASN A 97 0.68 23.13 9.45
N LEU A 98 -0.38 23.53 8.73
CA LEU A 98 -0.24 24.04 7.36
C LEU A 98 0.63 25.30 7.36
N ILE A 99 1.75 25.26 6.65
CA ILE A 99 2.67 26.39 6.52
C ILE A 99 2.14 27.32 5.42
N THR A 100 1.13 28.13 5.73
CA THR A 100 0.72 29.23 4.83
C THR A 100 0.44 30.50 5.63
N GLY A 101 1.45 31.37 5.81
CA GLY A 101 1.26 32.71 6.39
C GLY A 101 2.47 33.28 7.16
N PRO A 102 2.46 34.60 7.48
CA PRO A 102 3.60 35.32 8.08
C PRO A 102 3.71 35.21 9.61
N VAL A 103 2.67 34.75 10.33
CA VAL A 103 2.68 34.63 11.80
C VAL A 103 2.39 33.18 12.18
N LYS A 104 3.30 32.59 12.98
CA LYS A 104 3.35 31.16 13.31
C LYS A 104 3.13 30.97 14.80
N THR A 105 2.29 30.02 15.19
CA THR A 105 2.40 29.38 16.50
C THR A 105 2.30 27.88 16.33
N LEU A 106 3.44 27.22 16.11
CA LEU A 106 3.54 25.77 16.18
C LEU A 106 3.26 25.38 17.65
N GLN A 107 2.17 24.67 17.91
CA GLN A 107 1.78 24.26 19.25
C GLN A 107 1.68 22.74 19.30
N ALA A 108 2.41 22.15 20.24
CA ALA A 108 2.17 20.78 20.66
C ALA A 108 0.82 20.69 21.40
N GLY A 109 0.29 19.48 21.50
CA GLY A 109 -0.99 19.26 22.13
C GLY A 109 -1.23 17.81 22.48
N GLN A 110 -2.48 17.53 22.86
CA GLN A 110 -2.93 16.21 23.25
C GLN A 110 -4.29 15.87 22.64
N VAL A 111 -4.49 14.60 22.33
CA VAL A 111 -5.80 14.03 21.97
C VAL A 111 -6.23 13.06 23.05
N LEU A 112 -7.38 13.33 23.68
CA LEU A 112 -8.12 12.37 24.48
C LEU A 112 -9.15 11.70 23.55
N TYR A 113 -8.89 10.45 23.17
CA TYR A 113 -9.73 9.68 22.24
C TYR A 113 -10.46 8.51 22.91
N ASN A 114 -10.09 8.21 24.15
CA ASN A 114 -10.73 7.21 24.98
C ASN A 114 -10.61 7.72 26.43
N PRO A 115 -11.73 7.82 27.18
CA PRO A 115 -11.72 8.36 28.53
C PRO A 115 -10.96 7.48 29.54
N PHE A 116 -10.63 6.25 29.15
CA PHE A 116 -9.88 5.27 29.94
C PHE A 116 -8.41 5.16 29.53
N MET A 117 -7.95 5.93 28.52
CA MET A 117 -6.55 5.93 28.09
C MET A 117 -5.88 7.28 28.38
N PRO A 118 -4.57 7.31 28.68
CA PRO A 118 -3.82 8.55 28.73
C PRO A 118 -3.94 9.31 27.40
N PRO A 119 -4.02 10.66 27.43
CA PRO A 119 -4.03 11.45 26.20
C PRO A 119 -2.77 11.20 25.37
N LEU A 120 -2.93 11.06 24.05
CA LEU A 120 -1.80 11.00 23.12
C LEU A 120 -1.24 12.39 22.89
N THR A 121 0.04 12.59 23.18
CA THR A 121 0.74 13.84 22.89
C THR A 121 1.22 13.89 21.45
N PHE A 122 0.99 15.02 20.78
CA PHE A 122 1.55 15.30 19.47
C PHE A 122 2.47 16.52 19.49
N SER A 123 3.50 16.46 18.65
CA SER A 123 4.50 17.48 18.46
C SER A 123 3.95 18.67 17.67
N ALA A 124 4.77 19.71 17.59
CA ALA A 124 4.44 20.92 16.87
C ALA A 124 4.77 20.84 15.36
N GLU A 125 5.40 19.76 14.89
CA GLU A 125 5.89 19.64 13.50
C GLU A 125 4.94 18.83 12.60
N ALA A 126 4.53 17.64 13.05
CA ALA A 126 3.43 16.81 12.55
C ALA A 126 3.53 15.41 13.16
N ASP A 127 2.40 14.77 13.46
CA ASP A 127 2.37 13.38 13.94
C ASP A 127 1.21 12.59 13.32
N LEU A 128 1.39 11.27 13.20
CA LEU A 128 0.43 10.32 12.64
C LEU A 128 0.13 9.29 13.70
N PHE A 129 -1.15 9.21 14.07
CA PHE A 129 -1.65 8.30 15.08
C PHE A 129 -2.68 7.37 14.47
N PHE A 130 -2.58 6.10 14.81
CA PHE A 130 -3.64 5.13 14.65
C PHE A 130 -4.32 4.94 16.00
N ILE A 131 -5.63 5.11 16.01
CA ILE A 131 -6.41 5.18 17.24
C ILE A 131 -7.62 4.25 17.11
N PRO A 132 -7.78 3.26 18.01
CA PRO A 132 -9.02 2.50 18.09
C PRO A 132 -10.15 3.42 18.57
N LEU A 133 -11.32 3.34 17.94
CA LEU A 133 -12.47 4.15 18.33
C LEU A 133 -13.36 3.41 19.32
N GLU A 134 -13.67 4.09 20.42
CA GLU A 134 -14.67 3.64 21.37
C GLU A 134 -16.06 4.14 20.91
N PRO A 135 -17.06 3.25 20.77
CA PRO A 135 -18.40 3.66 20.36
C PRO A 135 -18.98 4.76 21.27
N GLY A 136 -19.46 5.84 20.65
CA GLY A 136 -20.12 6.94 21.37
C GLY A 136 -19.17 7.94 22.04
N PHE A 137 -17.85 7.83 21.84
CA PHE A 137 -16.88 8.81 22.33
C PHE A 137 -16.27 9.64 21.18
N ALA A 138 -16.46 10.96 21.24
CA ALA A 138 -15.84 11.89 20.30
C ALA A 138 -14.43 12.29 20.80
N PRO A 139 -13.38 12.18 19.97
CA PRO A 139 -12.05 12.62 20.36
C PRO A 139 -12.02 14.10 20.72
N VAL A 140 -11.33 14.43 21.82
CA VAL A 140 -11.18 15.79 22.33
C VAL A 140 -9.72 16.23 22.20
N PHE A 141 -9.52 17.31 21.48
CA PHE A 141 -8.21 17.89 21.19
C PHE A 141 -7.92 19.03 22.15
N THR A 142 -6.69 19.07 22.68
CA THR A 142 -6.15 20.19 23.44
C THR A 142 -4.92 20.72 22.71
N VAL A 143 -5.00 21.94 22.18
CA VAL A 143 -3.90 22.62 21.45
C VAL A 143 -3.58 23.92 22.19
N GLY A 144 -2.37 24.00 22.75
CA GLY A 144 -1.99 25.12 23.62
C GLY A 144 -2.90 25.24 24.84
N LYS A 145 -3.70 26.32 24.90
CA LYS A 145 -4.69 26.58 25.97
C LYS A 145 -6.15 26.34 25.55
N LYS A 146 -6.37 25.88 24.30
CA LYS A 146 -7.71 25.70 23.73
C LYS A 146 -8.05 24.22 23.67
N GLN A 147 -9.33 23.91 23.88
CA GLN A 147 -9.86 22.55 23.79
C GLN A 147 -11.07 22.55 22.85
N PHE A 148 -11.20 21.51 22.03
CA PHE A 148 -12.36 21.32 21.15
C PHE A 148 -12.61 19.82 20.92
N GLU A 149 -13.86 19.45 20.64
CA GLU A 149 -14.25 18.08 20.31
C GLU A 149 -14.32 17.91 18.78
N HIS A 150 -13.95 16.72 18.29
CA HIS A 150 -14.22 16.38 16.91
C HIS A 150 -15.73 16.20 16.71
N SER A 151 -16.33 17.07 15.89
CA SER A 151 -17.67 16.84 15.37
C SER A 151 -17.58 15.88 14.18
N SER A 152 -18.03 14.64 14.35
CA SER A 152 -18.13 13.66 13.25
C SER A 152 -18.85 14.30 12.06
N PRO A 153 -18.30 14.22 10.84
CA PRO A 153 -18.90 14.92 9.71
C PRO A 153 -20.24 14.28 9.33
N VAL A 154 -21.20 15.13 8.91
CA VAL A 154 -22.42 14.69 8.22
C VAL A 154 -22.07 14.06 6.86
N ASP A 155 -20.91 14.43 6.29
CA ASP A 155 -20.38 13.96 5.00
C ASP A 155 -19.03 13.22 5.17
N ARG A 156 -19.05 11.90 4.97
CA ARG A 156 -17.87 11.01 5.10
C ARG A 156 -16.79 11.24 4.04
N THR A 157 -17.00 12.13 3.08
CA THR A 157 -15.97 12.50 2.09
C THR A 157 -14.99 13.55 2.62
N THR A 158 -15.37 14.29 3.67
CA THR A 158 -14.49 15.31 4.29
C THR A 158 -13.51 14.63 5.24
N GLN A 159 -12.22 14.66 4.89
CA GLN A 159 -11.15 14.08 5.70
C GLN A 159 -10.32 15.14 6.43
N ASP A 160 -10.23 16.36 5.89
CA ASP A 160 -9.45 17.46 6.44
C ASP A 160 -10.30 18.38 7.31
N PHE A 161 -9.83 18.66 8.52
CA PHE A 161 -10.48 19.52 9.51
C PHE A 161 -9.52 20.60 9.99
N ASN A 162 -10.04 21.81 10.18
CA ASN A 162 -9.25 22.96 10.63
C ASN A 162 -9.86 23.56 11.90
N TYR A 163 -9.01 23.86 12.88
CA TYR A 163 -9.36 24.64 14.06
C TYR A 163 -8.33 25.75 14.28
N GLY A 164 -8.60 26.94 13.74
CA GLY A 164 -7.58 27.99 13.64
C GLY A 164 -6.44 27.53 12.73
N ASP A 165 -5.20 27.56 13.23
CA ASP A 165 -3.99 27.14 12.50
C ASP A 165 -3.67 25.63 12.68
N PHE A 166 -4.49 24.91 13.46
CA PHE A 166 -4.35 23.46 13.67
C PHE A 166 -5.16 22.70 12.63
N CYS A 167 -4.48 21.86 11.84
CA CYS A 167 -5.12 20.99 10.86
C CYS A 167 -5.02 19.55 11.32
N TYR A 168 -6.12 18.81 11.21
CA TYR A 168 -6.11 17.38 11.45
C TYR A 168 -6.96 16.63 10.44
N GLN A 169 -6.60 15.38 10.17
CA GLN A 169 -7.49 14.47 9.45
C GLN A 169 -8.10 13.47 10.40
N PHE A 170 -9.36 13.12 10.15
CA PHE A 170 -10.06 12.06 10.87
C PHE A 170 -10.72 11.13 9.86
N MET A 171 -10.35 9.86 9.90
CA MET A 171 -10.86 8.85 8.97
C MET A 171 -11.41 7.68 9.76
N GLU A 172 -12.73 7.52 9.69
CA GLU A 172 -13.43 6.47 10.42
C GLU A 172 -13.73 5.27 9.52
N TRP A 173 -13.22 4.10 9.89
CA TRP A 173 -13.59 2.83 9.28
C TRP A 173 -14.77 2.22 10.06
N THR A 174 -15.99 2.33 9.55
CA THR A 174 -17.20 1.96 10.32
C THR A 174 -17.75 0.57 10.02
N LYS A 175 -17.24 -0.12 9.00
CA LYS A 175 -17.79 -1.39 8.54
C LYS A 175 -16.72 -2.47 8.47
N LYS A 176 -16.88 -3.52 9.26
CA LYS A 176 -16.09 -4.73 9.09
C LYS A 176 -16.36 -5.30 7.69
N ILE A 177 -15.32 -5.38 6.85
CA ILE A 177 -15.38 -6.23 5.65
C ILE A 177 -14.95 -7.60 6.15
N ASP A 178 -15.95 -8.42 6.49
CA ASP A 178 -15.70 -9.83 6.79
C ASP A 178 -15.29 -10.50 5.48
N PHE A 179 -13.99 -10.63 5.26
CA PHE A 179 -13.50 -11.70 4.39
C PHE A 179 -13.96 -13.02 5.03
N ASP A 180 -14.52 -13.93 4.24
CA ASP A 180 -14.84 -15.26 4.73
C ASP A 180 -13.53 -15.90 5.27
N THR A 181 -13.43 -15.95 6.60
CA THR A 181 -12.24 -16.33 7.37
C THR A 181 -12.46 -17.66 8.09
N GLU A 182 -13.42 -18.48 7.65
CA GLU A 182 -13.70 -19.82 8.22
C GLU A 182 -12.47 -20.77 8.15
N THR A 183 -11.43 -20.38 7.41
CA THR A 183 -10.08 -20.94 7.55
C THR A 183 -9.21 -19.95 8.33
N THR A 184 -8.67 -20.36 9.48
CA THR A 184 -7.75 -19.58 10.32
C THR A 184 -6.73 -18.80 9.49
N HIS A 185 -6.84 -17.47 9.45
CA HIS A 185 -5.92 -16.63 8.70
C HIS A 185 -4.88 -16.01 9.63
N SER A 186 -3.68 -16.58 9.57
CA SER A 186 -2.45 -15.86 9.82
C SER A 186 -2.25 -14.78 8.77
N ILE A 187 -1.63 -13.65 9.14
CA ILE A 187 -1.14 -12.66 8.16
C ILE A 187 -0.36 -13.42 7.09
N GLN A 188 -0.81 -13.33 5.84
CA GLN A 188 -0.13 -14.02 4.76
C GLN A 188 1.16 -13.26 4.44
N SER A 189 2.30 -13.71 4.95
CA SER A 189 3.59 -13.26 4.43
C SER A 189 3.79 -13.92 3.07
N LEU A 190 4.28 -13.21 2.05
CA LEU A 190 4.59 -13.85 0.77
C LEU A 190 5.68 -14.91 1.01
N ASP A 191 5.46 -16.16 0.59
CA ASP A 191 6.49 -17.22 0.64
C ASP A 191 7.51 -16.98 -0.48
N ILE A 192 8.42 -16.05 -0.24
CA ILE A 192 9.43 -15.60 -1.20
C ILE A 192 10.73 -16.39 -0.98
N GLN A 193 10.77 -17.60 -1.52
CA GLN A 193 12.00 -18.40 -1.60
C GLN A 193 13.02 -17.76 -2.57
N ASN A 194 12.56 -17.15 -3.65
CA ASN A 194 13.37 -16.49 -4.67
C ASN A 194 12.85 -15.07 -4.94
N GLN A 195 13.73 -14.14 -5.34
CA GLN A 195 13.34 -12.78 -5.70
C GLN A 195 12.23 -12.77 -6.76
N LEU A 196 11.10 -12.15 -6.43
CA LEU A 196 9.93 -12.06 -7.32
C LEU A 196 10.20 -11.12 -8.48
N LYS A 197 9.84 -11.54 -9.68
CA LYS A 197 9.78 -10.69 -10.87
C LYS A 197 8.34 -10.29 -11.11
N ILE A 198 8.08 -8.99 -11.06
CA ILE A 198 6.75 -8.40 -11.18
C ILE A 198 6.74 -7.45 -12.36
N GLY A 199 5.69 -7.51 -13.16
CA GLY A 199 5.56 -6.74 -14.39
C GLY A 199 4.84 -5.43 -14.10
N HIS A 200 5.52 -4.31 -14.31
CA HIS A 200 4.94 -2.98 -14.07
C HIS A 200 3.77 -2.77 -15.04
N ARG A 201 2.56 -2.56 -14.52
CA ARG A 201 1.33 -2.39 -15.33
C ARG A 201 1.11 -3.50 -16.36
N GLY A 202 1.49 -4.74 -16.02
CA GLY A 202 1.55 -5.86 -16.95
C GLY A 202 2.92 -6.03 -17.57
N CYS A 203 3.08 -5.76 -18.86
CA CYS A 203 4.36 -5.98 -19.55
C CYS A 203 5.35 -4.80 -19.47
N GLY A 204 4.97 -3.70 -18.81
CA GLY A 204 5.73 -2.46 -18.71
C GLY A 204 4.96 -1.23 -19.18
N GLY A 205 5.34 -0.07 -18.67
CA GLY A 205 4.77 1.21 -19.07
C GLY A 205 5.09 1.58 -20.52
N ASN A 206 4.19 2.32 -21.17
CA ASN A 206 4.35 2.72 -22.57
C ASN A 206 5.25 3.96 -22.77
N TYR A 207 6.08 4.31 -21.79
CA TYR A 207 7.01 5.44 -21.87
C TYR A 207 8.24 5.14 -22.73
N SER A 208 8.79 6.19 -23.33
CA SER A 208 10.05 6.12 -24.08
C SER A 208 11.24 6.28 -23.14
N TYR A 209 12.03 5.22 -22.95
CA TYR A 209 13.22 5.25 -22.10
C TYR A 209 14.50 5.61 -22.85
N ILE A 210 14.41 5.99 -24.13
CA ILE A 210 15.54 6.25 -25.03
C ILE A 210 16.60 7.17 -24.41
N GLU A 211 16.20 8.30 -23.80
CA GLU A 211 17.19 9.25 -23.27
C GLU A 211 17.95 8.69 -22.06
N LEU A 212 17.27 7.98 -21.17
CA LEU A 212 17.87 7.30 -20.02
C LEU A 212 18.75 6.13 -20.48
N ALA A 213 18.27 5.33 -21.44
CA ALA A 213 18.98 4.22 -22.05
C ALA A 213 20.29 4.68 -22.72
N LYS A 214 20.25 5.77 -23.49
CA LYS A 214 21.44 6.39 -24.09
C LYS A 214 22.40 6.94 -23.04
N LYS A 215 21.89 7.69 -22.07
CA LYS A 215 22.71 8.37 -21.05
C LYS A 215 23.45 7.41 -20.14
N TYR A 216 22.80 6.34 -19.69
CA TYR A 216 23.34 5.46 -18.66
C TYR A 216 23.86 4.12 -19.21
N PHE A 217 23.42 3.69 -20.41
CA PHE A 217 23.71 2.34 -20.93
C PHE A 217 24.23 2.31 -22.36
N LYS A 218 24.38 3.48 -23.02
CA LYS A 218 24.87 3.58 -24.41
C LYS A 218 24.07 2.70 -25.40
N LEU A 219 22.78 2.49 -25.14
CA LEU A 219 21.90 1.75 -26.03
C LEU A 219 21.37 2.69 -27.11
N ASP A 220 21.62 2.35 -28.38
CA ASP A 220 21.14 3.13 -29.54
C ASP A 220 19.72 2.74 -29.99
N TYR A 221 19.17 1.67 -29.43
CA TYR A 221 17.80 1.22 -29.70
C TYR A 221 16.88 1.49 -28.52
N ASN A 222 15.60 1.58 -28.83
CA ASN A 222 14.53 1.85 -27.90
C ASN A 222 13.92 0.53 -27.43
N PRO A 223 14.19 0.06 -26.21
CA PRO A 223 13.36 -0.99 -25.62
C PRO A 223 12.02 -0.36 -25.27
N LYS A 224 11.13 -0.15 -26.24
CA LYS A 224 9.75 0.25 -25.95
C LYS A 224 8.94 -1.02 -25.81
N ASN A 225 8.22 -1.15 -24.71
CA ASN A 225 7.19 -2.17 -24.62
C ASN A 225 6.09 -1.83 -25.64
N HIS A 226 5.91 -2.72 -26.61
CA HIS A 226 4.86 -2.61 -27.63
C HIS A 226 3.52 -3.15 -27.16
N ILE A 227 3.39 -3.54 -25.89
CA ILE A 227 2.14 -4.01 -25.28
C ILE A 227 1.55 -2.86 -24.44
N ALA A 228 0.26 -2.58 -24.61
CA ALA A 228 -0.43 -1.52 -23.89
C ALA A 228 -0.48 -1.81 -22.39
N GLU A 229 0.02 -0.87 -21.58
CA GLU A 229 0.01 -0.99 -20.12
C GLU A 229 -1.42 -1.07 -19.56
N ASN A 230 -1.58 -1.72 -18.40
CA ASN A 230 -2.85 -1.78 -17.67
C ASN A 230 -4.01 -2.39 -18.50
N THR A 231 -3.70 -3.40 -19.31
CA THR A 231 -4.65 -4.18 -20.11
C THR A 231 -4.67 -5.65 -19.70
N ILE A 232 -5.80 -6.34 -19.87
CA ILE A 232 -5.92 -7.78 -19.62
C ILE A 232 -4.94 -8.54 -20.52
N PHE A 233 -4.79 -8.11 -21.77
CA PHE A 233 -3.77 -8.64 -22.67
C PHE A 233 -2.35 -8.54 -22.07
N ALA A 234 -1.96 -7.37 -21.54
CA ALA A 234 -0.66 -7.19 -20.92
C ALA A 234 -0.44 -8.07 -19.69
N PHE A 235 -1.48 -8.27 -18.88
CA PHE A 235 -1.40 -9.13 -17.70
C PHE A 235 -1.23 -10.60 -18.08
N ASN A 236 -1.99 -11.07 -19.07
CA ASN A 236 -1.89 -12.44 -19.58
C ASN A 236 -0.55 -12.70 -20.30
N GLU A 237 -0.02 -11.73 -21.04
CA GLU A 237 1.31 -11.85 -21.65
C GLU A 237 2.43 -11.85 -20.61
N ALA A 238 2.31 -11.05 -19.55
CA ALA A 238 3.27 -11.03 -18.47
C ALA A 238 3.28 -12.34 -17.69
N TYR A 239 2.11 -12.92 -17.40
CA TYR A 239 1.98 -14.19 -16.69
C TYR A 239 2.80 -15.33 -17.30
N LYS A 240 3.00 -15.33 -18.62
CA LYS A 240 3.83 -16.33 -19.32
C LYS A 240 5.31 -16.29 -18.94
N ARG A 241 5.82 -15.20 -18.37
CA ARG A 241 7.27 -14.92 -18.23
C ARG A 241 7.70 -14.61 -16.81
N ILE A 242 6.80 -14.08 -15.97
CA ILE A 242 7.14 -13.55 -14.65
C ILE A 242 6.15 -14.00 -13.56
N ASP A 243 6.41 -13.64 -12.30
CA ASP A 243 5.72 -14.20 -11.13
C ASP A 243 4.42 -13.49 -10.79
N GLY A 244 4.33 -12.20 -11.12
CA GLY A 244 3.15 -11.39 -10.90
C GLY A 244 3.14 -10.13 -11.74
N VAL A 245 2.09 -9.35 -11.62
CA VAL A 245 1.93 -8.05 -12.26
C VAL A 245 1.57 -7.00 -11.22
N GLU A 246 1.95 -5.77 -11.50
CA GLU A 246 1.48 -4.60 -10.79
C GLU A 246 0.39 -3.90 -11.62
N LEU A 247 -0.59 -3.32 -10.93
CA LEU A 247 -1.65 -2.53 -11.51
C LEU A 247 -2.08 -1.40 -10.58
N ASP A 248 -2.65 -0.36 -11.17
CA ASP A 248 -3.07 0.86 -10.47
C ASP A 248 -4.60 0.93 -10.34
N ILE A 249 -5.11 1.06 -9.10
CA ILE A 249 -6.55 1.19 -8.84
C ILE A 249 -6.97 2.65 -8.72
N ILE A 250 -7.99 3.02 -9.50
CA ILE A 250 -8.69 4.30 -9.42
C ILE A 250 -10.20 4.03 -9.45
N LEU A 251 -10.99 4.77 -8.65
CA LEU A 251 -12.44 4.75 -8.70
C LEU A 251 -13.02 5.73 -9.75
N THR A 252 -14.04 5.25 -10.45
CA THR A 252 -14.96 6.05 -11.27
C THR A 252 -16.03 6.74 -10.42
N ARG A 253 -16.82 7.64 -11.02
CA ARG A 253 -17.92 8.39 -10.35
C ARG A 253 -18.93 7.49 -9.65
N ASP A 254 -19.23 6.34 -10.23
CA ASP A 254 -20.11 5.30 -9.71
C ASP A 254 -19.38 4.31 -8.76
N MET A 255 -18.19 4.68 -8.29
CA MET A 255 -17.38 3.94 -7.32
C MET A 255 -17.03 2.51 -7.77
N VAL A 256 -16.77 2.34 -9.07
CA VAL A 256 -16.25 1.08 -9.62
C VAL A 256 -14.72 1.17 -9.70
N PRO A 257 -13.98 0.22 -9.11
CA PRO A 257 -12.53 0.16 -9.29
C PRO A 257 -12.17 -0.16 -10.75
N VAL A 258 -11.40 0.73 -11.36
CA VAL A 258 -10.87 0.61 -12.73
C VAL A 258 -9.36 0.66 -12.73
N ILE A 259 -8.75 0.11 -13.78
CA ILE A 259 -7.30 0.05 -13.90
C ILE A 259 -6.79 1.22 -14.74
N ASN A 260 -6.04 2.13 -14.13
CA ASN A 260 -5.34 3.20 -14.82
C ASN A 260 -4.30 3.85 -13.91
N HIS A 261 -3.14 4.21 -14.47
CA HIS A 261 -2.09 4.87 -13.69
C HIS A 261 -2.43 6.33 -13.34
N ASP A 262 -2.85 7.11 -14.35
CA ASP A 262 -3.13 8.53 -14.16
C ASP A 262 -4.57 8.76 -13.67
N PHE A 263 -4.81 9.79 -12.86
CA PHE A 263 -6.18 10.19 -12.45
C PHE A 263 -7.07 10.73 -13.59
N GLY A 264 -6.50 10.93 -14.77
CA GLY A 264 -7.25 11.32 -15.95
C GLY A 264 -6.86 10.52 -17.18
N VAL A 265 -7.80 10.42 -18.10
CA VAL A 265 -7.63 9.76 -19.40
C VAL A 265 -7.73 10.79 -20.52
N ASP A 266 -6.92 10.62 -21.56
CA ASP A 266 -6.93 11.50 -22.71
C ASP A 266 -8.17 11.25 -23.58
N HIS A 267 -8.88 12.32 -23.91
CA HIS A 267 -10.05 12.35 -24.79
C HIS A 267 -9.91 13.47 -25.81
N ASP A 268 -10.68 13.44 -26.90
CA ASP A 268 -10.63 14.45 -27.98
C ASP A 268 -10.90 15.89 -27.49
N LEU A 269 -11.56 16.02 -26.33
CA LEU A 269 -11.92 17.29 -25.69
C LEU A 269 -10.93 17.71 -24.59
N GLY A 270 -9.82 16.98 -24.43
CA GLY A 270 -8.84 17.16 -23.37
C GLY A 270 -8.81 16.01 -22.38
N LYS A 271 -8.08 16.18 -21.26
CA LYS A 271 -7.92 15.14 -20.23
C LYS A 271 -9.15 15.11 -19.32
N LEU A 272 -9.85 13.98 -19.28
CA LEU A 272 -11.04 13.77 -18.45
C LEU A 272 -10.65 13.09 -17.13
N ALA A 273 -11.20 13.58 -16.01
CA ALA A 273 -10.99 12.96 -14.69
C ALA A 273 -11.73 11.62 -14.62
N ILE A 274 -11.05 10.55 -14.21
CA ILE A 274 -11.68 9.22 -14.14
C ILE A 274 -12.85 9.22 -13.15
N ASN A 275 -12.72 9.93 -12.03
CA ASN A 275 -13.77 10.06 -11.02
C ASN A 275 -14.97 10.92 -11.44
N SER A 276 -14.95 11.54 -12.63
CA SER A 276 -16.14 12.22 -13.19
C SER A 276 -16.91 11.34 -14.19
N LEU A 277 -16.33 10.21 -14.60
CA LEU A 277 -16.89 9.26 -15.56
C LEU A 277 -17.55 8.08 -14.84
N THR A 278 -18.58 7.46 -15.42
CA THR A 278 -19.01 6.10 -15.02
C THR A 278 -18.02 5.05 -15.53
N ALA A 279 -18.05 3.84 -14.97
CA ALA A 279 -17.26 2.72 -15.49
C ALA A 279 -17.50 2.47 -16.99
N GLU A 280 -18.76 2.50 -17.41
CA GLU A 280 -19.14 2.33 -18.81
C GLU A 280 -18.54 3.43 -19.71
N GLN A 281 -18.56 4.69 -19.26
CA GLN A 281 -17.96 5.81 -19.98
C GLN A 281 -16.44 5.67 -20.07
N PHE A 282 -15.80 5.31 -18.97
CA PHE A 282 -14.36 5.08 -18.90
C PHE A 282 -13.91 3.97 -19.86
N GLN A 283 -14.61 2.83 -19.87
CA GLN A 283 -14.30 1.70 -20.75
C GLN A 283 -14.38 2.08 -22.23
N LYS A 284 -15.35 2.92 -22.61
CA LYS A 284 -15.56 3.37 -24.00
C LYS A 284 -14.46 4.29 -24.53
N ILE A 285 -13.65 4.89 -23.65
CA ILE A 285 -12.51 5.71 -24.04
C ILE A 285 -11.40 4.76 -24.52
N GLN A 286 -11.10 4.82 -25.82
CA GLN A 286 -10.09 3.98 -26.42
C GLN A 286 -8.72 4.19 -25.75
N ILE A 287 -7.97 3.09 -25.66
CA ILE A 287 -6.56 3.16 -25.30
C ILE A 287 -5.83 3.76 -26.50
N GLN A 288 -5.49 5.06 -26.41
CA GLN A 288 -4.90 5.78 -27.53
C GLN A 288 -3.68 5.04 -28.10
N ARG A 289 -3.55 5.03 -29.44
CA ARG A 289 -2.42 4.46 -30.18
C ARG A 289 -2.31 2.92 -30.16
N THR A 290 -3.38 2.21 -29.76
CA THR A 290 -3.41 0.74 -29.82
C THR A 290 -3.91 0.19 -31.16
N HIS A 291 -3.25 -0.83 -31.69
CA HIS A 291 -3.77 -1.74 -32.70
C HIS A 291 -4.62 -2.79 -32.00
N GLN A 292 -5.89 -2.89 -32.40
CA GLN A 292 -6.83 -3.85 -31.83
C GLN A 292 -6.45 -5.26 -32.25
N ILE A 293 -6.46 -6.19 -31.30
CA ILE A 293 -6.36 -7.61 -31.59
C ILE A 293 -7.65 -8.02 -32.32
N GLY A 294 -7.56 -8.20 -33.64
CA GLY A 294 -8.61 -8.84 -34.45
C GLY A 294 -8.34 -10.34 -34.57
N GLU A 295 -9.39 -11.15 -34.76
CA GLU A 295 -9.33 -12.63 -34.88
C GLU A 295 -8.43 -13.15 -36.03
N HIS A 296 -7.88 -12.27 -36.87
CA HIS A 296 -7.01 -12.62 -38.01
C HIS A 296 -5.60 -12.00 -37.97
N GLN A 297 -5.13 -11.49 -36.82
CA GLN A 297 -3.81 -10.82 -36.71
C GLN A 297 -2.80 -11.47 -35.74
N THR A 298 -3.03 -12.70 -35.29
CA THR A 298 -2.19 -13.40 -34.29
C THR A 298 -0.69 -13.40 -34.63
N SER A 299 -0.34 -13.65 -35.89
CA SER A 299 1.06 -13.67 -36.35
C SER A 299 1.76 -12.30 -36.35
N LEU A 300 1.01 -11.19 -36.43
CA LEU A 300 1.56 -9.85 -36.32
C LEU A 300 1.77 -9.48 -34.85
N VAL A 301 0.83 -9.86 -33.99
CA VAL A 301 0.93 -9.68 -32.54
C VAL A 301 2.13 -10.44 -31.98
N GLU A 302 2.32 -11.70 -32.36
CA GLU A 302 3.48 -12.52 -31.98
C GLU A 302 4.80 -11.81 -32.34
N LYS A 303 4.94 -11.34 -33.59
CA LYS A 303 6.13 -10.60 -34.04
C LYS A 303 6.38 -9.30 -33.29
N ILE A 304 5.32 -8.54 -32.98
CA ILE A 304 5.43 -7.30 -32.20
C ILE A 304 5.87 -7.60 -30.76
N VAL A 305 5.30 -8.65 -30.14
CA VAL A 305 5.63 -9.09 -28.78
C VAL A 305 7.07 -9.63 -28.69
N GLU A 306 7.55 -10.28 -29.74
CA GLU A 306 8.92 -10.83 -29.85
C GLU A 306 9.98 -9.80 -30.26
N ASN A 307 9.61 -8.52 -30.38
CA ASN A 307 10.48 -7.44 -30.88
C ASN A 307 11.08 -7.74 -32.27
N GLU A 308 10.41 -8.55 -33.11
CA GLU A 308 10.82 -8.70 -34.50
C GLU A 308 10.56 -7.40 -35.28
N PRO A 309 11.45 -6.99 -36.20
CA PRO A 309 11.23 -5.82 -37.02
C PRO A 309 10.04 -6.00 -37.96
N VAL A 310 8.87 -5.52 -37.54
CA VAL A 310 7.65 -5.52 -38.33
C VAL A 310 7.68 -4.35 -39.32
N ARG A 311 7.87 -4.64 -40.63
CA ARG A 311 7.68 -3.67 -41.72
C ARG A 311 6.22 -3.70 -42.16
N THR A 312 5.44 -2.66 -41.85
CA THR A 312 4.10 -2.45 -42.42
C THR A 312 4.12 -1.38 -43.53
N PRO A 313 3.20 -1.41 -44.51
CA PRO A 313 3.18 -0.49 -45.65
C PRO A 313 2.76 0.96 -45.33
N TRP A 314 2.48 1.28 -44.06
CA TRP A 314 1.88 2.56 -43.66
C TRP A 314 2.85 3.34 -42.76
N ASN A 315 3.56 4.30 -43.37
CA ASN A 315 4.42 5.35 -42.78
C ASN A 315 5.29 5.01 -41.55
N GLU A 316 6.59 5.18 -41.77
CA GLU A 316 7.65 5.23 -40.76
C GLU A 316 7.32 6.23 -39.63
N ASN A 317 7.30 5.74 -38.38
CA ASN A 317 7.25 6.44 -37.06
C ASN A 317 6.01 6.26 -36.16
N LEU A 318 4.99 5.47 -36.53
CA LEU A 318 3.91 5.10 -35.60
C LEU A 318 4.14 3.67 -35.07
N TYR A 319 4.87 3.55 -33.96
CA TYR A 319 5.03 2.28 -33.26
C TYR A 319 3.65 1.77 -32.81
N HIS A 320 3.21 0.65 -33.38
CA HIS A 320 1.94 0.00 -33.06
C HIS A 320 2.00 -0.57 -31.64
N ILE A 321 1.26 0.01 -30.69
CA ILE A 321 1.05 -0.61 -29.38
C ILE A 321 -0.06 -1.65 -29.56
N VAL A 322 0.10 -2.87 -29.07
CA VAL A 322 -0.94 -3.91 -29.10
C VAL A 322 -1.59 -3.98 -27.73
N GLY A 323 -2.92 -4.04 -27.68
CA GLY A 323 -3.63 -4.17 -26.42
C GLY A 323 -5.12 -4.36 -26.62
N ASP A 324 -5.84 -4.37 -25.49
CA ASP A 324 -7.29 -4.45 -25.49
C ASP A 324 -7.94 -3.20 -26.09
N LYS A 325 -9.14 -3.39 -26.63
CA LYS A 325 -9.93 -2.29 -27.20
C LYS A 325 -10.41 -1.29 -26.14
N TYR A 326 -10.68 -1.79 -24.94
CA TYR A 326 -11.29 -1.04 -23.84
C TYR A 326 -10.43 -1.15 -22.59
N ARG A 327 -10.42 -0.10 -21.77
CA ARG A 327 -9.75 -0.11 -20.47
C ARG A 327 -10.49 -1.05 -19.50
N PRO A 328 -9.80 -1.89 -18.72
CA PRO A 328 -10.48 -2.87 -17.89
C PRO A 328 -10.96 -2.28 -16.55
N THR A 329 -12.06 -2.82 -16.04
CA THR A 329 -12.40 -2.73 -14.61
C THR A 329 -11.55 -3.73 -13.82
N PHE A 330 -11.39 -3.52 -12.51
CA PHE A 330 -10.66 -4.46 -11.68
C PHE A 330 -11.34 -5.84 -11.61
N ALA A 331 -12.68 -5.87 -11.57
CA ALA A 331 -13.45 -7.11 -11.62
C ALA A 331 -13.15 -7.92 -12.89
N GLN A 332 -13.01 -7.26 -14.04
CA GLN A 332 -12.62 -7.94 -15.29
C GLN A 332 -11.21 -8.52 -15.19
N VAL A 333 -10.24 -7.77 -14.66
CA VAL A 333 -8.88 -8.30 -14.45
C VAL A 333 -8.89 -9.56 -13.60
N LEU A 334 -9.59 -9.54 -12.45
CA LEU A 334 -9.70 -10.71 -11.58
C LEU A 334 -10.39 -11.89 -12.28
N ASN A 335 -11.39 -11.65 -13.12
CA ASN A 335 -12.15 -12.74 -13.75
C ASN A 335 -11.52 -13.30 -15.03
N GLU A 336 -10.78 -12.48 -15.77
CA GLU A 336 -10.28 -12.76 -17.13
C GLU A 336 -8.77 -13.04 -17.18
N THR A 337 -8.05 -12.90 -16.07
CA THR A 337 -6.65 -13.33 -15.94
C THR A 337 -6.54 -14.70 -15.24
N ASN A 338 -5.36 -15.31 -15.32
CA ASN A 338 -5.10 -16.60 -14.68
C ASN A 338 -5.11 -16.48 -13.15
N GLU A 339 -5.88 -17.30 -12.43
CA GLU A 339 -6.00 -17.28 -10.96
C GLU A 339 -4.67 -17.45 -10.20
N SER A 340 -3.65 -18.05 -10.82
CA SER A 340 -2.29 -18.19 -10.25
C SER A 340 -1.39 -16.96 -10.46
N LEU A 341 -1.84 -15.99 -11.24
CA LEU A 341 -1.17 -14.71 -11.43
C LEU A 341 -1.19 -13.93 -10.12
N MET A 342 -0.02 -13.64 -9.57
CA MET A 342 0.10 -12.75 -8.41
C MET A 342 -0.14 -11.30 -8.86
N ILE A 343 -0.89 -10.54 -8.07
CA ILE A 343 -1.26 -9.15 -8.37
C ILE A 343 -0.79 -8.24 -7.24
N ASN A 344 0.12 -7.31 -7.55
CA ASN A 344 0.33 -6.12 -6.75
C ASN A 344 -0.78 -5.11 -7.07
N VAL A 345 -1.60 -4.79 -6.08
CA VAL A 345 -2.66 -3.80 -6.22
C VAL A 345 -2.16 -2.47 -5.64
N GLU A 346 -1.76 -1.54 -6.50
CA GLU A 346 -1.41 -0.18 -6.09
C GLU A 346 -2.69 0.64 -5.85
N ILE A 347 -2.89 1.11 -4.61
CA ILE A 347 -3.93 2.10 -4.31
C ILE A 347 -3.39 3.48 -4.65
N LYS A 348 -3.87 4.05 -5.76
CA LYS A 348 -3.59 5.44 -6.12
C LYS A 348 -4.39 6.39 -5.23
N TYR A 349 -3.68 7.33 -4.62
CA TYR A 349 -4.30 8.45 -3.91
C TYR A 349 -3.48 9.72 -4.12
N ASN A 350 -4.14 10.81 -4.50
CA ASN A 350 -3.47 12.09 -4.73
C ASN A 350 -3.05 12.72 -3.39
N ALA A 351 -1.81 13.22 -3.33
CA ALA A 351 -1.43 14.16 -2.29
C ALA A 351 -2.18 15.49 -2.51
N ALA A 352 -2.59 16.16 -1.43
CA ALA A 352 -3.39 17.39 -1.51
C ALA A 352 -2.76 18.52 -2.35
N CYS A 353 -1.44 18.46 -2.59
CA CYS A 353 -0.68 19.41 -3.40
C CYS A 353 -0.63 19.08 -4.91
N SER A 354 -1.25 17.99 -5.38
CA SER A 354 -1.23 17.66 -6.81
C SER A 354 -2.18 18.59 -7.57
N GLU A 355 -1.64 19.51 -8.39
CA GLU A 355 -2.43 20.37 -9.28
C GLU A 355 -3.11 19.60 -10.44
N SER A 356 -3.24 18.29 -10.35
CA SER A 356 -3.74 17.41 -11.41
C SER A 356 -5.25 17.29 -11.46
N VAL A 357 -5.76 16.86 -12.62
CA VAL A 357 -7.11 16.36 -12.83
C VAL A 357 -7.52 15.39 -11.69
N GLY A 358 -8.69 15.61 -11.08
CA GLY A 358 -9.20 14.77 -9.99
C GLY A 358 -8.92 15.26 -8.56
N GLN A 359 -8.62 16.56 -8.34
CA GLN A 359 -8.31 17.13 -7.02
C GLN A 359 -9.34 16.84 -5.92
N ARG A 360 -10.64 16.83 -6.25
CA ARG A 360 -11.69 16.32 -5.36
C ARG A 360 -11.90 14.86 -5.66
N TYR A 361 -11.30 14.00 -4.85
CA TYR A 361 -11.36 12.56 -4.99
C TYR A 361 -12.22 11.93 -3.89
N PHE A 362 -12.52 10.64 -4.03
CA PHE A 362 -13.18 9.88 -2.97
C PHE A 362 -12.28 9.79 -1.74
N SER A 363 -12.89 9.56 -0.58
CA SER A 363 -12.16 9.38 0.66
C SER A 363 -11.29 8.10 0.58
N ARG A 364 -10.10 8.10 1.20
CA ARG A 364 -9.21 6.91 1.29
C ARG A 364 -9.96 5.64 1.71
N VAL A 365 -10.87 5.78 2.69
CA VAL A 365 -11.73 4.70 3.19
C VAL A 365 -12.59 4.14 2.05
N GLN A 366 -13.28 5.00 1.29
CA GLN A 366 -14.12 4.56 0.18
C GLN A 366 -13.31 3.84 -0.90
N VAL A 367 -12.14 4.35 -1.27
CA VAL A 367 -11.27 3.69 -2.26
C VAL A 367 -10.90 2.27 -1.83
N ILE A 368 -10.50 2.11 -0.57
CA ILE A 368 -10.09 0.83 -0.02
C ILE A 368 -11.28 -0.11 0.15
N GLU A 369 -12.41 0.36 0.70
CA GLU A 369 -13.64 -0.44 0.85
C GLU A 369 -14.10 -1.03 -0.48
N ARG A 370 -14.13 -0.21 -1.54
CA ARG A 370 -14.57 -0.64 -2.87
C ARG A 370 -13.59 -1.62 -3.51
N THR A 371 -12.30 -1.44 -3.28
CA THR A 371 -11.25 -2.35 -3.78
C THR A 371 -11.32 -3.71 -3.09
N LEU A 372 -11.38 -3.74 -1.75
CA LEU A 372 -11.48 -4.95 -0.95
C LEU A 372 -12.76 -5.72 -1.27
N LYS A 373 -13.89 -5.02 -1.39
CA LYS A 373 -15.16 -5.63 -1.82
C LYS A 373 -15.06 -6.25 -3.23
N CYS A 374 -14.42 -5.56 -4.17
CA CYS A 374 -14.21 -6.10 -5.51
C CYS A 374 -13.37 -7.39 -5.47
N ILE A 375 -12.34 -7.48 -4.64
CA ILE A 375 -11.55 -8.70 -4.46
C ILE A 375 -12.38 -9.83 -3.86
N GLN A 376 -13.23 -9.52 -2.87
CA GLN A 376 -14.10 -10.50 -2.22
C GLN A 376 -15.16 -11.09 -3.17
N ASP A 377 -15.75 -10.24 -4.01
CA ASP A 377 -16.87 -10.62 -4.88
C ASP A 377 -16.44 -11.34 -6.18
N ASN A 378 -15.14 -11.53 -6.43
CA ASN A 378 -14.59 -12.08 -7.68
C ASN A 378 -13.59 -13.22 -7.46
N LYS A 379 -13.05 -13.79 -8.55
CA LYS A 379 -12.03 -14.84 -8.49
C LYS A 379 -10.84 -14.44 -7.62
N GLN A 380 -10.33 -15.40 -6.86
CA GLN A 380 -9.24 -15.18 -5.91
C GLN A 380 -7.90 -15.27 -6.61
N HIS A 381 -7.01 -14.33 -6.29
CA HIS A 381 -5.63 -14.28 -6.75
C HIS A 381 -4.68 -14.16 -5.55
N PRO A 382 -3.41 -14.57 -5.70
CA PRO A 382 -2.37 -14.12 -4.80
C PRO A 382 -2.24 -12.60 -4.89
N ILE A 383 -2.49 -11.86 -3.81
CA ILE A 383 -2.55 -10.39 -3.82
C ILE A 383 -1.65 -9.84 -2.73
N TYR A 384 -0.99 -8.73 -3.03
CA TYR A 384 -0.46 -7.82 -2.03
C TYR A 384 -0.78 -6.38 -2.42
N PHE A 385 -0.83 -5.48 -1.44
CA PHE A 385 -1.11 -4.07 -1.69
C PHE A 385 0.15 -3.23 -1.63
N SER A 386 0.15 -2.14 -2.40
CA SER A 386 1.13 -1.08 -2.28
C SER A 386 0.45 0.29 -2.42
N THR A 387 1.03 1.34 -1.85
CA THR A 387 0.55 2.71 -2.03
C THR A 387 1.61 3.73 -1.62
N PHE A 388 1.67 4.87 -2.31
CA PHE A 388 2.52 6.01 -1.91
C PHE A 388 1.93 6.77 -0.72
N ASP A 389 0.62 6.62 -0.47
CA ASP A 389 -0.07 7.33 0.59
C ASP A 389 0.01 6.53 1.91
N PRO A 390 0.75 7.02 2.93
CA PRO A 390 0.92 6.26 4.16
C PRO A 390 -0.40 6.06 4.92
N VAL A 391 -1.37 6.94 4.75
CA VAL A 391 -2.68 6.77 5.41
C VAL A 391 -3.47 5.63 4.76
N CYS A 392 -3.46 5.51 3.43
CA CYS A 392 -3.98 4.35 2.73
C CYS A 392 -3.30 3.05 3.15
N ALA A 393 -1.97 3.07 3.34
CA ALA A 393 -1.23 1.89 3.81
C ALA A 393 -1.69 1.45 5.20
N LEU A 394 -1.92 2.39 6.12
CA LEU A 394 -2.48 2.07 7.43
C LEU A 394 -3.92 1.55 7.32
N ILE A 395 -4.80 2.21 6.57
CA ILE A 395 -6.18 1.74 6.41
C ILE A 395 -6.18 0.31 5.87
N LEU A 396 -5.40 0.01 4.83
CA LEU A 396 -5.26 -1.36 4.30
C LEU A 396 -4.70 -2.34 5.33
N LYS A 397 -3.69 -1.93 6.12
CA LYS A 397 -3.09 -2.80 7.14
C LYS A 397 -4.10 -3.17 8.23
N TYR A 398 -5.02 -2.26 8.56
CA TYR A 398 -5.94 -2.44 9.67
C TYR A 398 -7.36 -2.88 9.28
N ALA A 399 -7.78 -2.62 8.03
CA ALA A 399 -9.07 -3.03 7.50
C ALA A 399 -9.15 -4.51 7.13
N GLN A 400 -8.00 -5.17 6.98
CA GLN A 400 -7.90 -6.58 6.58
C GLN A 400 -6.63 -7.21 7.14
N ASN A 401 -6.64 -8.53 7.30
CA ASN A 401 -5.51 -9.32 7.81
C ASN A 401 -5.01 -10.39 6.82
N LYS A 402 -5.53 -10.40 5.58
CA LYS A 402 -5.28 -11.43 4.58
C LYS A 402 -4.09 -11.11 3.68
N TYR A 403 -3.97 -9.89 3.19
CA TYR A 403 -3.00 -9.50 2.17
C TYR A 403 -1.89 -8.62 2.76
N PRO A 404 -0.61 -8.87 2.43
CA PRO A 404 0.48 -8.02 2.87
C PRO A 404 0.38 -6.62 2.26
N VAL A 405 0.86 -5.63 3.01
CA VAL A 405 0.81 -4.21 2.63
C VAL A 405 2.21 -3.63 2.62
N PHE A 406 2.57 -2.98 1.53
CA PHE A 406 3.84 -2.32 1.32
C PHE A 406 3.67 -0.82 1.18
N HIS A 407 4.64 -0.05 1.68
CA HIS A 407 4.69 1.40 1.48
C HIS A 407 5.57 1.75 0.26
N LEU A 408 5.01 2.44 -0.73
CA LEU A 408 5.76 2.99 -1.86
C LEU A 408 6.42 4.30 -1.46
N ASN A 409 7.70 4.45 -1.81
CA ASN A 409 8.40 5.72 -1.70
C ASN A 409 9.06 6.08 -3.04
N CYS A 410 9.13 7.38 -3.33
CA CYS A 410 9.79 7.88 -4.54
C CYS A 410 11.29 8.06 -4.36
N GLY A 411 11.74 8.16 -3.10
CA GLY A 411 13.14 8.37 -2.75
C GLY A 411 13.58 9.82 -2.94
N MET A 412 14.88 10.01 -3.14
CA MET A 412 15.72 11.24 -3.32
C MET A 412 15.08 12.56 -3.82
N GLY A 413 13.93 12.99 -3.30
CA GLY A 413 13.20 14.17 -3.76
C GLY A 413 12.72 14.05 -5.20
N ILE A 414 11.57 14.63 -5.52
CA ILE A 414 11.45 15.23 -6.84
C ILE A 414 12.42 16.42 -6.80
N ALA A 415 13.50 16.37 -7.57
CA ALA A 415 14.39 17.51 -7.71
C ALA A 415 13.55 18.72 -8.18
N GLY A 416 13.24 19.63 -7.25
CA GLY A 416 12.49 20.86 -7.52
C GLY A 416 11.07 20.97 -6.97
N SER A 417 10.50 19.98 -6.27
CA SER A 417 9.18 20.18 -5.63
C SER A 417 9.36 20.73 -4.21
N HIS A 418 8.98 21.99 -4.04
CA HIS A 418 8.57 22.74 -2.84
C HIS A 418 8.77 22.07 -1.46
N GLU A 419 9.30 22.86 -0.51
CA GLU A 419 9.34 22.58 0.93
C GLU A 419 8.19 21.64 1.36
N CYS A 420 8.56 20.42 1.75
CA CYS A 420 7.61 19.33 2.01
C CYS A 420 6.55 19.78 3.03
N VAL A 421 5.31 19.98 2.55
CA VAL A 421 4.26 20.74 3.26
C VAL A 421 3.50 19.91 4.30
N ASP A 422 3.61 18.58 4.24
CA ASP A 422 2.95 17.64 5.16
C ASP A 422 3.79 16.37 5.39
N MET A 423 3.50 15.63 6.46
CA MET A 423 4.24 14.41 6.84
C MET A 423 4.02 13.26 5.86
N THR A 424 2.86 13.17 5.22
CA THR A 424 2.57 12.08 4.28
C THR A 424 3.53 12.15 3.09
N GLN A 425 3.83 13.36 2.61
CA GLN A 425 4.85 13.62 1.62
C GLN A 425 6.26 13.32 2.16
N LYS A 426 6.57 13.68 3.41
CA LYS A 426 7.89 13.37 4.00
C LYS A 426 8.15 11.87 4.06
N ILE A 427 7.13 11.06 4.37
CA ILE A 427 7.20 9.59 4.40
C ILE A 427 7.34 9.01 2.98
N CYS A 428 6.63 9.59 2.01
CA CYS A 428 6.70 9.19 0.61
C CYS A 428 8.04 9.54 -0.06
N VAL A 429 8.64 10.68 0.28
CA VAL A 429 9.86 11.18 -0.37
C VAL A 429 11.13 10.69 0.35
N HIS A 430 11.19 10.74 1.67
CA HIS A 430 12.40 10.35 2.39
C HIS A 430 12.39 8.86 2.71
N VAL A 431 13.26 8.10 2.04
CA VAL A 431 13.36 6.62 2.19
C VAL A 431 13.52 6.20 3.65
N GLN A 432 14.34 6.91 4.43
CA GLN A 432 14.52 6.62 5.85
C GLN A 432 13.19 6.74 6.62
N ASN A 433 12.44 7.82 6.39
CA ASN A 433 11.11 8.00 6.99
C ASN A 433 10.14 6.91 6.55
N GLY A 434 10.20 6.47 5.28
CA GLY A 434 9.42 5.35 4.76
C GLY A 434 9.76 4.02 5.46
N ILE A 435 11.04 3.76 5.71
CA ILE A 435 11.50 2.57 6.47
C ILE A 435 11.00 2.63 7.91
N ASP A 436 11.18 3.77 8.58
CA ASP A 436 10.76 3.94 9.97
C ASP A 436 9.24 3.86 10.12
N PHE A 437 8.49 4.40 9.15
CA PHE A 437 7.04 4.25 9.03
C PHE A 437 6.62 2.79 8.88
N ALA A 438 7.18 2.06 7.91
CA ALA A 438 6.84 0.67 7.66
C ALA A 438 7.10 -0.21 8.90
N LYS A 439 8.24 0.02 9.58
CA LYS A 439 8.56 -0.68 10.84
C LYS A 439 7.60 -0.31 11.96
N ARG A 440 7.35 0.98 12.17
CA ARG A 440 6.52 1.48 13.28
C ARG A 440 5.11 0.89 13.25
N PHE A 441 4.55 0.73 12.05
CA PHE A 441 3.18 0.26 11.87
C PHE A 441 3.08 -1.20 11.37
N GLY A 442 4.20 -1.95 11.37
CA GLY A 442 4.21 -3.37 11.05
C GLY A 442 3.74 -3.69 9.62
N LEU A 443 4.11 -2.85 8.64
CA LEU A 443 3.93 -3.16 7.23
C LEU A 443 4.88 -4.30 6.81
N GLN A 444 4.52 -5.03 5.74
CA GLN A 444 5.35 -6.14 5.24
C GLN A 444 6.71 -5.64 4.72
N GLY A 445 6.70 -4.45 4.13
CA GLY A 445 7.88 -3.96 3.43
C GLY A 445 7.72 -2.59 2.81
N ILE A 446 8.73 -2.23 2.02
CA ILE A 446 8.75 -1.00 1.23
C ILE A 446 9.00 -1.32 -0.25
N VAL A 447 8.47 -0.49 -1.13
CA VAL A 447 8.80 -0.50 -2.55
C VAL A 447 9.45 0.85 -2.87
N THR A 448 10.73 0.82 -3.26
CA THR A 448 11.52 2.05 -3.50
C THR A 448 12.00 2.15 -4.95
N SER A 449 12.37 3.34 -5.40
CA SER A 449 12.86 3.51 -6.76
C SER A 449 14.23 2.85 -6.94
N LEU A 450 14.49 2.30 -8.12
CA LEU A 450 15.79 1.72 -8.47
C LEU A 450 16.93 2.76 -8.36
N HIS A 451 16.61 4.05 -8.50
CA HIS A 451 17.56 5.13 -8.25
C HIS A 451 18.08 5.15 -6.80
N VAL A 452 17.20 4.93 -5.82
CA VAL A 452 17.58 4.79 -4.41
C VAL A 452 18.49 3.58 -4.22
N VAL A 453 18.18 2.45 -4.86
CA VAL A 453 19.04 1.26 -4.81
C VAL A 453 20.46 1.59 -5.28
N PHE A 454 20.62 2.41 -6.33
CA PHE A 454 21.95 2.80 -6.83
C PHE A 454 22.67 3.84 -5.97
N LYS A 455 21.95 4.84 -5.47
CA LYS A 455 22.57 5.97 -4.77
C LYS A 455 22.69 5.75 -3.26
N MET A 456 21.87 4.88 -2.69
CA MET A 456 21.67 4.70 -1.25
C MET A 456 21.58 3.22 -0.87
N ILE A 457 22.42 2.38 -1.49
CA ILE A 457 22.39 0.93 -1.30
C ILE A 457 22.54 0.48 0.16
N GLU A 458 23.27 1.24 0.98
CA GLU A 458 23.43 0.96 2.41
C GLU A 458 22.11 1.17 3.18
N LEU A 459 21.27 2.10 2.75
CA LEU A 459 19.95 2.31 3.34
C LEU A 459 18.99 1.17 2.97
N VAL A 460 19.12 0.63 1.75
CA VAL A 460 18.39 -0.58 1.32
C VAL A 460 18.81 -1.80 2.14
N LYS A 461 20.12 -2.00 2.33
CA LYS A 461 20.66 -3.06 3.21
C LYS A 461 20.16 -2.90 4.64
N TYR A 462 20.12 -1.67 5.15
CA TYR A 462 19.55 -1.39 6.47
C TYR A 462 18.09 -1.81 6.55
N ALA A 463 17.24 -1.44 5.58
CA ALA A 463 15.84 -1.84 5.54
C ALA A 463 15.66 -3.37 5.57
N VAL A 464 16.43 -4.10 4.75
CA VAL A 464 16.43 -5.57 4.75
C VAL A 464 16.87 -6.12 6.12
N ALA A 465 17.93 -5.57 6.71
CA ALA A 465 18.41 -5.97 8.03
C ALA A 465 17.41 -5.68 9.17
N GLN A 466 16.46 -4.76 8.96
CA GLN A 466 15.35 -4.50 9.88
C GLN A 466 14.16 -5.46 9.69
N GLY A 467 14.28 -6.48 8.82
CA GLY A 467 13.24 -7.48 8.57
C GLY A 467 12.17 -7.06 7.58
N LEU A 468 12.33 -5.92 6.90
CA LEU A 468 11.40 -5.49 5.85
C LEU A 468 11.67 -6.23 4.54
N GLU A 469 10.61 -6.65 3.86
CA GLU A 469 10.72 -7.08 2.47
C GLU A 469 10.90 -5.86 1.56
N VAL A 470 12.04 -5.75 0.89
CA VAL A 470 12.34 -4.59 0.05
C VAL A 470 12.19 -4.94 -1.42
N PHE A 471 11.35 -4.18 -2.10
CA PHE A 471 11.09 -4.28 -3.54
C PHE A 471 11.61 -3.02 -4.22
N SER A 472 12.02 -3.12 -5.49
CA SER A 472 12.34 -1.95 -6.32
C SER A 472 11.30 -1.73 -7.41
N TRP A 473 11.01 -0.48 -7.76
CA TRP A 473 10.32 -0.11 -8.99
C TRP A 473 11.20 0.79 -9.87
N GLY A 474 10.89 0.82 -11.15
CA GLY A 474 11.43 1.80 -12.09
C GLY A 474 12.26 1.21 -13.21
N THR A 475 12.34 2.00 -14.27
CA THR A 475 12.85 1.55 -15.56
C THR A 475 14.28 1.97 -15.73
N LEU A 476 15.18 1.04 -15.46
CA LEU A 476 16.47 1.08 -16.11
C LEU A 476 16.61 -0.26 -16.84
N PRO A 477 17.16 -0.29 -18.06
CA PRO A 477 17.55 -1.54 -18.70
C PRO A 477 18.60 -2.17 -17.80
N CYS A 478 18.15 -2.94 -16.80
CA CYS A 478 19.02 -3.71 -15.95
C CYS A 478 19.70 -4.73 -16.87
N ALA A 479 20.97 -4.46 -17.18
CA ALA A 479 21.94 -5.52 -17.34
C ALA A 479 21.69 -6.53 -16.20
N HIS A 480 21.69 -7.81 -16.54
CA HIS A 480 21.55 -8.96 -15.65
C HIS A 480 22.22 -8.74 -14.27
N ASP A 481 23.36 -8.03 -14.25
CA ASP A 481 24.15 -7.60 -13.10
C ASP A 481 23.36 -6.89 -11.99
N TRP A 482 22.42 -5.98 -12.29
CA TRP A 482 21.70 -5.23 -11.26
C TRP A 482 20.60 -6.03 -10.59
N ILE A 483 19.96 -6.96 -11.32
CA ILE A 483 19.04 -7.93 -10.71
C ILE A 483 19.84 -8.83 -9.75
N GLN A 484 21.03 -9.28 -10.17
CA GLN A 484 21.91 -10.06 -9.30
C GLN A 484 22.36 -9.29 -8.05
N ILE A 485 22.70 -8.01 -8.17
CA ILE A 485 23.10 -7.17 -7.02
C ILE A 485 21.94 -7.07 -6.02
N GLN A 486 20.73 -6.78 -6.49
CA GLN A 486 19.54 -6.72 -5.64
C GLN A 486 19.26 -8.06 -4.95
N THR A 487 19.39 -9.17 -5.71
CA THR A 487 19.26 -10.53 -5.17
C THR A 487 20.28 -10.78 -4.06
N LYS A 488 21.55 -10.41 -4.27
CA LYS A 488 22.64 -10.58 -3.28
C LYS A 488 22.43 -9.77 -2.00
N ILE A 489 21.75 -8.63 -2.09
CA ILE A 489 21.42 -7.77 -0.94
C ILE A 489 20.23 -8.34 -0.14
N GLY A 490 19.52 -9.33 -0.69
CA GLY A 490 18.34 -9.92 -0.06
C GLY A 490 17.04 -9.22 -0.40
N MET A 491 17.01 -8.37 -1.44
CA MET A 491 15.77 -7.77 -1.93
C MET A 491 14.83 -8.85 -2.47
N LYS A 492 13.55 -8.73 -2.13
CA LYS A 492 12.55 -9.78 -2.32
C LYS A 492 11.74 -9.64 -3.60
N GLY A 493 11.74 -8.47 -4.24
CA GLY A 493 11.03 -8.29 -5.51
C GLY A 493 11.55 -7.15 -6.37
N ILE A 494 11.32 -7.26 -7.67
CA ILE A 494 11.55 -6.21 -8.65
C ILE A 494 10.28 -5.99 -9.49
N ILE A 495 9.85 -4.74 -9.62
CA ILE A 495 8.76 -4.31 -10.50
C ILE A 495 9.40 -3.73 -11.77
N TYR A 496 9.18 -4.38 -12.90
CA TYR A 496 10.01 -4.29 -14.09
C TYR A 496 9.19 -4.01 -15.36
N ASP A 497 9.71 -3.13 -16.22
CA ASP A 497 9.05 -2.69 -17.44
C ASP A 497 9.40 -3.47 -18.70
N MET A 498 10.46 -4.28 -18.72
CA MET A 498 10.86 -5.01 -19.93
C MET A 498 10.55 -6.50 -19.78
N VAL A 499 9.29 -6.82 -19.47
CA VAL A 499 8.88 -8.21 -19.18
C VAL A 499 9.18 -9.16 -20.33
N THR A 500 9.10 -8.67 -21.58
CA THR A 500 9.40 -9.44 -22.79
C THR A 500 10.87 -9.84 -22.94
N MET A 501 11.78 -9.29 -22.13
CA MET A 501 13.18 -9.74 -22.08
C MET A 501 13.37 -11.04 -21.28
N PHE A 502 12.37 -11.48 -20.52
CA PHE A 502 12.42 -12.79 -19.85
C PHE A 502 11.86 -13.87 -20.78
N ASP A 503 12.48 -15.04 -20.73
CA ASP A 503 11.98 -16.23 -21.42
C ASP A 503 10.59 -16.62 -20.90
N GLN A 504 9.80 -17.25 -21.77
CA GLN A 504 8.55 -17.87 -21.33
C GLN A 504 8.83 -19.05 -20.40
N LYS A 505 7.97 -19.22 -19.40
CA LYS A 505 8.07 -20.25 -18.36
C LYS A 505 7.66 -21.64 -18.83
#